data_AF-A0A936FWS7-F1
#
_entry.id   AF-A0A936FWS7-F1
#
_cell.length_a   1.000
_cell.length_b   1.000
_cell.length_c   1.000
_cell.angle_alpha   90.00
_cell.angle_beta   90.00
_cell.angle_gamma   90.00
#
_symmetry.space_group_name_H-M   'P 1'
#
loop_
_entity.id
_entity.type
_entity.pdbx_description
1 polymer ?
#
loop_
_entity_poly.entity_id
_entity_poly.type
_entity_poly.pdbx_seq_one_letter_code
_entity_poly.pdbx_strand_id
1 'polypeptide(L)'
;MKFPILAFVFSFSFLPFAFSKTWQVGPTRTYTYCSKVASLVQNGDTILIDFATYLNDPQGKWDKNNLLIKGVGGRPRLEAGSIIANDASNGKGIL
;
A
#
# COMPACT_ATOMS: atom_id res chain seq x y z
N MET A 1 -11.38 1.78 62.63
CA MET A 1 -10.44 1.63 61.51
C MET A 1 -11.25 1.49 60.23
N LYS A 2 -11.15 2.43 59.28
CA LYS A 2 -11.85 2.41 57.98
C LYS A 2 -10.77 2.40 56.89
N PHE A 3 -10.57 1.26 56.23
CA PHE A 3 -9.72 1.18 55.04
C PHE A 3 -10.55 1.66 53.84
N PRO A 4 -10.13 2.70 53.10
CA PRO A 4 -10.82 3.05 51.87
C PRO A 4 -10.46 2.02 50.81
N ILE A 5 -11.48 1.35 50.28
CA ILE A 5 -11.38 0.44 49.15
C ILE A 5 -10.94 1.28 47.95
N LEU A 6 -9.66 1.14 47.57
CA LEU A 6 -9.12 1.76 46.37
C LEU A 6 -9.74 1.04 45.16
N ALA A 7 -10.76 1.65 44.56
CA ALA A 7 -11.38 1.14 43.34
C ALA A 7 -10.38 1.23 42.18
N PHE A 8 -9.81 0.09 41.80
CA PHE A 8 -8.94 -0.03 40.63
C PHE A 8 -9.81 0.02 39.38
N VAL A 9 -9.95 1.21 38.77
CA VAL A 9 -10.70 1.39 37.52
C VAL A 9 -9.92 0.69 36.40
N PHE A 10 -10.39 -0.48 35.97
CA PHE A 10 -9.83 -1.20 34.84
C PHE A 10 -10.22 -0.48 33.55
N SER A 11 -9.34 0.41 33.07
CA SER A 11 -9.53 1.12 31.81
C SER A 11 -9.43 0.12 30.64
N PHE A 12 -10.58 -0.24 30.07
CA PHE A 12 -10.64 -1.11 28.89
C PHE A 12 -10.12 -0.32 27.69
N SER A 13 -8.81 -0.44 27.45
CA SER A 13 -8.14 0.22 26.33
C SER A 13 -8.64 -0.41 25.03
N PHE A 14 -9.33 0.38 24.20
CA PHE A 14 -9.81 -0.06 22.90
C PHE A 14 -8.58 -0.31 22.00
N LEU A 15 -8.24 -1.59 21.78
CA LEU A 15 -7.16 -1.95 20.86
C LEU A 15 -7.62 -1.63 19.43
N PRO A 16 -6.83 -0.88 18.64
CA PRO A 16 -7.19 -0.64 17.25
C PRO A 16 -7.11 -1.95 16.47
N PHE A 17 -8.24 -2.36 15.88
CA PHE A 17 -8.25 -3.44 14.91
C PHE A 17 -7.46 -2.99 13.67
N ALA A 18 -6.34 -3.67 13.39
CA ALA A 18 -5.59 -3.46 12.16
C ALA A 18 -6.29 -4.20 11.02
N PHE A 19 -6.87 -3.45 10.09
CA PHE A 19 -7.42 -4.01 8.85
C PHE A 19 -6.36 -3.92 7.75
N SER A 20 -6.12 -5.04 7.07
CA SER A 20 -5.28 -5.12 5.88
C SER A 20 -6.16 -5.38 4.67
N LYS A 21 -6.10 -4.49 3.68
CA LYS A 21 -6.82 -4.60 2.42
C LYS A 21 -5.90 -5.10 1.32
N THR A 22 -6.45 -5.94 0.44
CA THR A 22 -5.77 -6.33 -0.80
C THR A 22 -6.26 -5.49 -1.98
N TRP A 23 -5.33 -4.88 -2.69
CA TRP A 23 -5.54 -4.08 -3.89
C TRP A 23 -5.10 -4.87 -5.12
N GLN A 24 -6.00 -5.06 -6.08
CA GLN A 24 -5.75 -5.78 -7.33
C GLN A 24 -5.47 -4.78 -8.43
N VAL A 25 -4.26 -4.80 -8.99
CA VAL A 25 -3.81 -3.91 -10.05
C VAL A 25 -3.53 -4.72 -11.31
N GLY A 26 -4.09 -4.32 -12.44
CA GLY A 26 -3.94 -5.08 -13.68
C GLY A 26 -4.71 -4.50 -14.85
N PRO A 27 -4.30 -4.81 -16.10
CA PRO A 27 -4.96 -4.28 -17.31
C PRO A 27 -6.47 -4.57 -17.38
N THR A 28 -6.92 -5.64 -16.74
CA THR A 28 -8.33 -6.06 -16.69
C THR A 28 -8.96 -5.84 -15.32
N ARG A 29 -8.30 -5.11 -14.41
CA ARG A 29 -8.77 -4.82 -13.05
C ARG A 29 -9.38 -3.42 -12.97
N THR A 30 -10.08 -3.14 -11.87
CA THR A 30 -10.58 -1.79 -11.56
C THR A 30 -9.45 -0.77 -11.48
N TYR A 31 -8.32 -1.15 -10.88
CA TYR A 31 -7.12 -0.33 -10.84
C TYR A 31 -6.17 -0.80 -11.93
N THR A 32 -6.12 -0.07 -13.03
CA THR A 32 -5.30 -0.48 -14.19
C THR A 32 -3.82 -0.13 -14.04
N TYR A 33 -3.47 0.67 -13.05
CA TYR A 33 -2.13 1.20 -12.82
C TYR A 33 -1.81 1.25 -11.33
N CYS A 34 -0.52 1.14 -10.99
CA CYS A 34 -0.05 1.15 -9.60
C CYS A 34 -0.28 2.54 -8.98
N SER A 35 -0.08 3.61 -9.74
CA SER A 35 -0.32 4.99 -9.29
C SER A 35 -1.75 5.21 -8.78
N LYS A 36 -2.74 4.45 -9.28
CA LYS A 36 -4.16 4.59 -8.90
C LYS A 36 -4.46 4.12 -7.48
N VAL A 37 -3.58 3.33 -6.87
CA VAL A 37 -3.74 2.84 -5.49
C VAL A 37 -2.73 3.47 -4.52
N ALA A 38 -1.73 4.20 -5.00
CA ALA A 38 -0.66 4.77 -4.19
C ALA A 38 -1.16 5.67 -3.04
N SER A 39 -2.19 6.48 -3.26
CA SER A 39 -2.80 7.32 -2.23
C SER A 39 -3.87 6.62 -1.38
N LEU A 40 -4.28 5.41 -1.76
CA LEU A 40 -5.39 4.69 -1.14
C LEU A 40 -4.92 3.69 -0.08
N VAL A 41 -3.74 3.13 -0.29
CA VAL A 41 -3.18 2.08 0.57
C VAL A 41 -2.91 2.59 1.99
N GLN A 42 -3.15 1.71 2.96
CA GLN A 42 -2.89 1.94 4.37
C GLN A 42 -1.77 1.00 4.88
N ASN A 43 -1.35 1.22 6.11
CA ASN A 43 -0.36 0.34 6.75
C ASN A 43 -0.87 -1.10 6.80
N GLY A 44 -0.03 -2.06 6.44
CA GLY A 44 -0.34 -3.48 6.43
C GLY A 44 -1.07 -3.97 5.17
N ASP A 45 -1.40 -3.10 4.21
CA ASP A 45 -2.08 -3.51 2.98
C ASP A 45 -1.21 -4.38 2.07
N THR A 46 -1.87 -5.08 1.14
CA THR A 46 -1.22 -5.83 0.07
C THR A 46 -1.63 -5.29 -1.29
N ILE A 47 -0.67 -5.12 -2.19
CA ILE A 47 -0.87 -4.74 -3.59
C ILE A 47 -0.44 -5.92 -4.45
N LEU A 48 -1.40 -6.52 -5.15
CA LEU A 48 -1.18 -7.60 -6.10
C LEU A 48 -1.24 -7.02 -7.51
N ILE A 49 -0.14 -7.14 -8.23
CA ILE A 49 0.04 -6.56 -9.57
C ILE A 49 0.09 -7.71 -10.58
N ASP A 50 -0.89 -7.76 -11.47
CA ASP A 50 -0.92 -8.75 -12.56
C ASP A 50 0.31 -8.61 -13.46
N PHE A 51 0.74 -9.72 -14.07
CA PHE A 51 1.84 -9.72 -15.03
C PHE A 51 1.47 -8.95 -16.31
N ALA A 52 2.07 -7.77 -16.47
CA ALA A 52 1.93 -6.92 -17.65
C ALA A 52 3.06 -5.87 -17.73
N THR A 53 3.09 -5.15 -18.84
CA THR A 53 3.86 -3.90 -18.97
C THR A 53 2.94 -2.72 -18.67
N TYR A 54 3.37 -1.86 -17.75
CA TYR A 54 2.69 -0.62 -17.36
C TYR A 54 3.53 0.54 -17.88
N LEU A 55 3.17 1.03 -19.07
CA LEU A 55 3.87 2.11 -19.75
C LEU A 55 3.33 3.47 -19.31
N ASN A 56 4.23 4.41 -19.04
CA ASN A 56 3.92 5.78 -18.60
C ASN A 56 3.06 5.84 -17.32
N ASP A 57 3.16 4.84 -16.43
CA ASP A 57 2.48 4.89 -15.11
C ASP A 57 3.24 5.83 -14.18
N PRO A 58 2.65 6.97 -13.74
CA PRO A 58 3.36 7.92 -12.88
C PRO A 58 3.95 7.25 -11.64
N GLN A 59 5.14 7.70 -11.23
CA GLN A 59 5.82 7.11 -10.10
C GLN A 59 5.00 7.28 -8.81
N GLY A 60 4.66 6.16 -8.17
CA GLY A 60 3.97 6.15 -6.88
C GLY A 60 4.96 6.23 -5.71
N LYS A 61 4.58 6.93 -4.64
CA LYS A 61 5.28 6.94 -3.35
C LYS A 61 4.67 5.89 -2.42
N TRP A 62 5.50 5.00 -1.88
CA TRP A 62 5.08 3.88 -1.03
C TRP A 62 5.64 4.01 0.38
N ASP A 63 5.00 4.86 1.20
CA ASP A 63 5.48 5.20 2.55
C ASP A 63 4.70 4.53 3.68
N LYS A 64 3.89 3.52 3.36
CA LYS A 64 3.10 2.78 4.36
C LYS A 64 3.90 1.63 4.96
N ASN A 65 3.78 1.48 6.27
CA ASN A 65 4.44 0.43 7.02
C ASN A 65 3.82 -0.93 6.72
N ASN A 66 4.65 -1.97 6.66
CA ASN A 66 4.21 -3.35 6.43
C ASN A 66 3.41 -3.56 5.14
N LEU A 67 3.66 -2.73 4.12
CA LEU A 67 3.05 -2.86 2.80
C LEU A 67 3.70 -4.01 2.03
N LEU A 68 2.89 -4.95 1.53
CA LEU A 68 3.35 -6.00 0.63
C LEU A 68 3.01 -5.62 -0.82
N ILE A 69 4.02 -5.48 -1.68
CA ILE A 69 3.82 -5.27 -3.13
C ILE A 69 4.35 -6.49 -3.87
N LYS A 70 3.49 -7.16 -4.65
CA LYS A 70 3.83 -8.45 -5.26
C LYS A 70 3.25 -8.62 -6.67
N GLY A 71 4.07 -9.13 -7.58
CA GLY A 71 3.63 -9.59 -8.90
C GLY A 71 2.87 -10.93 -8.84
N VAL A 72 1.80 -11.05 -9.64
CA VAL A 72 0.98 -12.26 -9.77
C VAL A 72 0.99 -12.74 -11.22
N GLY A 73 1.20 -14.04 -11.44
CA GLY A 73 1.31 -14.61 -12.79
C GLY A 73 2.61 -14.28 -13.53
N GLY A 74 3.55 -13.58 -12.88
CA GLY A 74 4.83 -13.17 -13.48
C GLY A 74 5.37 -11.89 -12.83
N ARG A 75 6.44 -11.32 -13.42
CA ARG A 75 7.04 -10.06 -12.95
C ARG A 75 6.45 -8.87 -13.72
N PRO A 76 5.70 -7.97 -13.09
CA PRO A 76 5.22 -6.76 -13.75
C PRO A 76 6.41 -5.87 -14.16
N ARG A 77 6.30 -5.22 -15.32
CA ARG A 77 7.29 -4.28 -15.84
C ARG A 77 6.73 -2.87 -15.80
N LEU A 78 7.25 -2.04 -14.90
CA LEU A 78 6.96 -0.61 -14.86
C LEU A 78 7.94 0.10 -15.80
N GLU A 79 7.41 0.78 -16.81
CA GLU A 79 8.22 1.41 -17.87
C GLU A 79 7.85 2.89 -18.01
N ALA A 80 8.83 3.77 -17.85
CA ALA A 80 8.60 5.20 -17.85
C ALA A 80 8.07 5.75 -19.20
N GLY A 81 8.47 5.17 -20.34
CA GLY A 81 8.15 5.75 -21.64
C GLY A 81 8.66 7.21 -21.77
N SER A 82 8.08 7.98 -22.69
CA SER A 82 8.49 9.37 -22.93
C SER A 82 7.81 10.39 -22.03
N ILE A 83 6.64 10.06 -21.45
CA ILE A 83 5.82 11.02 -20.70
C ILE A 83 6.42 11.29 -19.33
N ILE A 84 6.92 10.25 -18.67
CA ILE A 84 7.42 10.33 -17.28
C ILE A 84 8.92 10.03 -17.19
N ALA A 85 9.65 10.20 -18.31
CA ALA A 85 11.08 9.94 -18.41
C ALA A 85 11.90 10.73 -17.36
N ASN A 86 11.38 11.86 -16.88
CA ASN A 86 12.05 12.77 -15.96
C ASN A 86 11.36 12.89 -14.57
N ASP A 87 10.32 12.11 -14.29
CA ASP A 87 9.51 12.25 -13.06
C ASP A 87 10.31 11.98 -11.77
N ALA A 88 11.32 11.10 -11.84
CA ALA A 88 12.33 10.90 -10.80
C ALA A 88 13.50 10.06 -11.35
N SER A 89 14.74 10.56 -11.19
CA SER A 89 15.97 10.00 -11.76
C SER A 89 16.52 8.76 -11.03
N ASN A 90 15.74 8.10 -10.17
CA ASN A 90 16.24 6.93 -9.45
C ASN A 90 16.09 5.60 -10.23
N GLY A 91 15.36 5.62 -11.35
CA GLY A 91 15.21 4.48 -12.26
C GLY A 91 14.41 3.29 -11.71
N LYS A 92 13.66 3.46 -10.61
CA LYS A 92 13.00 2.33 -9.92
C LYS A 92 11.52 2.14 -10.23
N GLY A 93 10.83 3.13 -10.81
CA GLY A 93 9.38 3.08 -11.10
C GLY A 93 8.46 3.04 -9.86
N ILE A 94 9.03 2.76 -8.69
CA ILE A 94 8.44 2.78 -7.36
C ILE A 94 9.38 3.59 -6.45
N LEU A 95 8.83 4.58 -5.73
CA LEU A 95 9.55 5.48 -4.82
C LEU A 95 9.25 5.16 -3.35
#